data_AF-A0A3M0YMC8-F1
#
_entry.id   AF-A0A3M0YMC8-F1
#
_cell.length_a   1.000
_cell.length_b   1.000
_cell.length_c   1.000
_cell.angle_alpha   90.00
_cell.angle_beta   90.00
_cell.angle_gamma   90.00
#
_symmetry.space_group_name_H-M   'P 1'
#
loop_
_entity.id
_entity.type
_entity.pdbx_description
1 polymer ?
#
loop_
_entity_poly.entity_id
_entity_poly.type
_entity_poly.pdbx_seq_one_letter_code
_entity_poly.pdbx_strand_id
1 'polypeptide(L)'
;LYELIWRRFIASQMAPCKIEQSIVEISNQPGSAQHRYLFRNTSTRIVFPGYRQVYHLKDASEDSDEVEESQSLPPLKKDDPVNLRKIDTQQKFTEPPPQFSEAMLVRELEKNGVGRPSTYAAIIDTIKKRDYVVKQRGKLVPTELGKRVNRFLCEHLDPLFNVKFTAKMEESLDDIERGKLDWVQMLREFYNQFIRWMEAARCRNAPQHDDTQALLELFHHDIPLSDTGKGAYNDRKFFESVKKQIEKGKRLSERQWNAFLRLMAKYQQHIPNLRATLERIGHLEDFEKISAQLDIEAAYQPDPAVMEIVHMLEQVKEWEPSENRRRDDKRFFNSLKTQLERKPLTEKQLNVLKRLALKYADQIPDHESKFQANPILATALESTSAASDQQGDSHNLVYEECKALLELADHIREWADPVVRRGRSYDDKSFIESLRSQFKQKRTLSDRQKAALIKTLTKYADQIPNFKETCERFGITVQVGNEKTGVSCPECKEGELLRRHSRRGNREFFGCSRYPKCKYLTNTLPDASK
;
A
#
# COMPACT_ATOMS: atom_id res chain seq x y z
N LEU A 1 1.26 29.51 -0.61
CA LEU A 1 2.62 29.17 -0.11
C LEU A 1 3.58 30.35 -0.18
N TYR A 2 3.82 30.95 -1.36
CA TYR A 2 4.71 32.12 -1.48
C TYR A 2 4.34 33.25 -0.51
N GLU A 3 3.06 33.62 -0.44
CA GLU A 3 2.57 34.65 0.49
C GLU A 3 2.88 34.31 1.96
N LEU A 4 2.71 33.06 2.37
CA LEU A 4 3.05 32.61 3.73
C LEU A 4 4.55 32.79 4.03
N ILE A 5 5.41 32.38 3.08
CA ILE A 5 6.86 32.54 3.18
C ILE A 5 7.23 34.02 3.24
N TRP A 6 6.65 34.84 2.35
CA TRP A 6 6.89 36.27 2.28
C TRP A 6 6.46 36.98 3.57
N ARG A 7 5.24 36.73 4.06
CA ARG A 7 4.75 37.30 5.32
C ARG A 7 5.63 36.90 6.50
N ARG A 8 6.06 35.63 6.58
CA ARG A 8 6.96 35.14 7.63
C ARG A 8 8.33 35.82 7.57
N PHE A 9 8.90 35.96 6.38
CA PHE A 9 10.19 36.62 6.17
C PHE A 9 10.13 38.10 6.57
N ILE A 10 9.15 38.85 6.08
CA ILE A 10 8.99 40.26 6.40
C ILE A 10 8.76 40.44 7.91
N ALA A 11 7.87 39.65 8.51
CA ALA A 11 7.61 39.68 9.95
C ALA A 11 8.87 39.42 10.80
N SER A 12 9.80 38.57 10.33
CA SER A 12 11.06 38.29 11.04
C SER A 12 11.99 39.50 11.17
N GLN A 13 11.82 40.51 10.29
CA GLN A 13 12.63 41.74 10.26
C GLN A 13 11.87 42.94 10.85
N MET A 14 10.60 42.76 11.27
CA MET A 14 9.80 43.82 11.86
C MET A 14 10.04 43.96 13.37
N ALA A 15 9.65 45.11 13.91
CA ALA A 15 9.71 45.35 15.35
C ALA A 15 8.83 44.35 16.13
N PRO A 16 9.24 43.97 17.36
CA PRO A 16 8.47 43.06 18.20
C PRO A 16 7.10 43.66 18.57
N CYS A 17 6.11 42.80 18.72
CA CYS A 17 4.80 43.17 19.28
C CYS A 17 4.97 43.53 20.77
N LYS A 18 4.46 44.69 21.20
CA LYS A 18 4.40 45.08 22.61
C LYS A 18 2.99 44.83 23.14
N ILE A 19 2.90 44.05 24.20
CA ILE A 19 1.66 43.66 24.85
C ILE A 19 1.72 44.16 26.29
N GLU A 20 0.63 44.74 26.75
CA GLU A 20 0.38 45.06 28.14
C GLU A 20 -0.43 43.92 28.74
N GLN A 21 0.07 43.32 29.81
CA GLN A 21 -0.59 42.23 30.53
C GLN A 21 -0.95 42.71 31.93
N SER A 22 -2.23 42.73 32.23
CA SER A 22 -2.79 43.11 33.53
C SER A 22 -3.27 41.85 34.24
N ILE A 23 -2.66 41.54 35.39
CA ILE A 23 -3.05 40.44 36.25
C ILE A 23 -3.80 41.03 37.43
N VAL A 24 -5.05 40.61 37.60
CA VAL A 24 -5.92 41.03 38.70
C VAL A 24 -6.19 39.85 39.60
N GLU A 25 -5.90 40.03 40.88
CA GLU A 25 -6.14 39.05 41.92
C GLU A 25 -7.18 39.60 42.90
N ILE A 26 -8.24 38.83 43.12
CA ILE A 26 -9.37 39.22 43.97
C ILE A 26 -9.50 38.19 45.07
N SER A 27 -9.40 38.64 46.32
CA SER A 27 -9.67 37.81 47.50
C SER A 27 -10.96 38.24 48.18
N ASN A 28 -11.66 37.28 48.78
CA ASN A 28 -12.82 37.59 49.61
C ASN A 28 -12.42 38.32 50.90
N GLN A 29 -13.35 39.10 51.45
CA GLN A 29 -13.12 39.79 52.73
C GLN A 29 -12.99 38.78 53.89
N PRO A 30 -12.14 39.06 54.90
CA PRO A 30 -12.05 38.24 56.10
C PRO A 30 -13.44 38.09 56.76
N GLY A 31 -13.85 36.84 57.04
CA GLY A 31 -15.15 36.54 57.66
C GLY A 31 -16.33 36.45 56.69
N SER A 32 -16.16 36.76 55.40
CA SER A 32 -17.25 36.67 54.42
C SER A 32 -17.49 35.26 53.86
N ALA A 33 -16.59 34.30 54.12
CA ALA A 33 -16.70 32.89 53.72
C ALA A 33 -15.88 31.99 54.65
N GLN A 34 -16.14 30.68 54.62
CA GLN A 34 -15.44 29.68 55.44
C GLN A 34 -13.95 29.55 55.09
N HIS A 35 -13.59 29.77 53.82
CA HIS A 35 -12.21 29.70 53.34
C HIS A 35 -11.82 31.01 52.66
N ARG A 36 -10.51 31.26 52.58
CA ARG A 36 -9.96 32.33 51.74
C ARG A 36 -9.87 31.84 50.31
N TYR A 37 -10.60 32.47 49.40
CA TYR A 37 -10.58 32.20 47.98
C TYR A 37 -9.75 33.26 47.25
N LEU A 38 -8.97 32.83 46.26
CA LEU A 38 -8.22 33.71 45.37
C LEU A 38 -8.72 33.50 43.94
N PHE A 39 -9.31 34.54 43.38
CA PHE A 39 -9.70 34.58 41.98
C PHE A 39 -8.64 35.33 41.19
N ARG A 40 -8.22 34.79 40.06
CA ARG A 40 -7.22 35.40 39.18
C ARG A 40 -7.82 35.61 37.81
N ASN A 41 -7.70 36.83 37.30
CA ASN A 41 -8.00 37.16 35.92
C ASN A 41 -6.74 37.74 35.26
N THR A 42 -6.47 37.35 34.03
CA THR A 42 -5.35 37.85 33.24
C THR A 42 -5.92 38.46 31.96
N SER A 43 -5.73 39.77 31.78
CA SER A 43 -6.11 40.47 30.56
C SER A 43 -4.86 40.90 29.80
N THR A 44 -4.87 40.68 28.49
CA THR A 44 -3.78 41.10 27.60
C THR A 44 -4.30 42.07 26.56
N ARG A 45 -3.60 43.19 26.39
CA ARG A 45 -3.89 44.21 25.38
C ARG A 45 -2.66 44.45 24.52
N ILE A 46 -2.86 44.48 23.19
CA ILE A 46 -1.77 44.85 22.27
C ILE A 46 -1.61 46.37 22.29
N VAL A 47 -0.46 46.84 22.77
CA VAL A 47 -0.08 48.27 22.78
C VAL A 47 0.55 48.67 21.46
N PHE A 48 1.38 47.78 20.90
CA PHE A 48 1.99 47.96 19.60
C PHE A 48 2.03 46.62 18.86
N PRO A 49 1.34 46.48 17.73
CA PRO A 49 1.17 45.18 17.06
C PRO A 49 2.46 44.64 16.42
N GLY A 50 3.40 45.51 16.03
CA GLY A 50 4.69 45.11 15.45
C GLY A 50 4.53 44.13 14.28
N TYR A 51 5.32 43.06 14.28
CA TYR A 51 5.27 41.99 13.27
C TYR A 51 3.88 41.34 13.07
N ARG A 52 2.97 41.41 14.07
CA ARG A 52 1.62 40.82 13.98
C ARG A 52 0.72 41.52 12.97
N GLN A 53 1.10 42.69 12.48
CA GLN A 53 0.41 43.37 11.37
C GLN A 53 0.51 42.60 10.05
N VAL A 54 1.63 41.89 9.83
CA VAL A 54 1.92 41.20 8.57
C VAL A 54 1.80 39.67 8.71
N TYR A 55 1.98 39.13 9.92
CA TYR A 55 1.88 37.70 10.18
C TYR A 55 0.98 37.43 11.39
N HIS A 56 -0.23 36.92 11.14
CA HIS A 56 -1.21 36.66 12.19
C HIS A 56 -0.96 35.30 12.84
N LEU A 57 -1.26 35.16 14.15
CA LEU A 57 -1.07 33.88 14.86
C LEU A 57 -1.96 32.75 14.33
N LYS A 58 -3.13 33.09 13.77
CA LYS A 58 -4.01 32.13 13.08
C LYS A 58 -3.34 31.49 11.86
N ASP A 59 -2.32 32.14 11.26
CA ASP A 59 -1.55 31.59 10.13
C ASP A 59 -0.51 30.54 10.59
N ALA A 60 -0.34 30.30 11.90
CA ALA A 60 0.71 29.44 12.47
C ALA A 60 0.21 28.14 13.14
N SER A 61 -1.09 28.02 13.45
CA SER A 61 -1.69 26.81 14.03
C SER A 61 -3.19 26.71 13.77
N GLU A 62 -3.63 25.58 13.23
CA GLU A 62 -5.06 25.22 13.10
C GLU A 62 -5.70 24.81 14.45
N ASP A 63 -4.89 24.53 15.48
CA ASP A 63 -5.33 24.08 16.81
C ASP A 63 -5.33 25.21 17.87
N SER A 64 -5.11 26.48 17.48
CA SER A 64 -5.17 27.61 18.42
C SER A 64 -6.54 28.27 18.38
N ASP A 65 -7.53 27.63 19.00
CA ASP A 65 -8.88 28.19 19.21
C ASP A 65 -8.92 29.32 20.25
N GLU A 66 -7.79 29.61 20.91
CA GLU A 66 -7.70 30.68 21.91
C GLU A 66 -6.81 31.82 21.40
N VAL A 67 -7.31 32.58 20.43
CA VAL A 67 -7.05 34.02 20.49
C VAL A 67 -8.29 34.59 21.16
N GLU A 68 -8.34 34.49 22.49
CA GLU A 68 -9.35 35.21 23.28
C GLU A 68 -9.39 36.64 22.75
N GLU A 69 -10.55 37.06 22.27
CA GLU A 69 -10.84 38.47 22.07
C GLU A 69 -10.40 39.17 23.35
N SER A 70 -9.44 40.09 23.21
CA SER A 70 -8.85 40.80 24.32
C SER A 70 -9.95 41.54 25.08
N GLN A 71 -10.51 40.89 26.10
CA GLN A 71 -11.45 41.52 27.02
C GLN A 71 -10.62 42.50 27.83
N SER A 72 -10.71 43.78 27.47
CA SER A 72 -10.06 44.84 28.22
C SER A 72 -10.71 44.91 29.60
N LEU A 73 -9.92 44.75 30.65
CA LEU A 73 -10.39 45.04 32.00
C LEU A 73 -10.60 46.56 32.14
N PRO A 74 -11.61 47.00 32.92
CA PRO A 74 -11.70 48.39 33.31
C PRO A 74 -10.44 48.80 34.11
N PRO A 75 -10.10 50.09 34.17
CA PRO A 75 -9.03 50.55 35.04
C PRO A 75 -9.40 50.24 36.50
N LEU A 76 -8.59 49.41 37.14
CA LEU A 76 -8.76 49.00 38.54
C LEU A 76 -7.57 49.49 39.35
N LYS A 77 -7.81 49.92 40.58
CA LYS A 77 -6.78 50.22 41.57
C LYS A 77 -6.76 49.13 42.63
N LYS A 78 -5.62 49.06 43.32
CA LYS A 78 -5.49 48.21 44.50
C LYS A 78 -6.56 48.62 45.51
N ASP A 79 -7.22 47.62 46.09
CA ASP A 79 -8.28 47.77 47.09
C ASP A 79 -9.61 48.37 46.59
N ASP A 80 -9.81 48.44 45.27
CA ASP A 80 -11.12 48.78 44.70
C ASP A 80 -12.18 47.75 45.12
N PRO A 81 -13.36 48.17 45.62
CA PRO A 81 -14.41 47.25 46.02
C PRO A 81 -15.04 46.57 44.81
N VAL A 82 -15.09 45.23 44.82
CA VAL A 82 -15.72 44.43 43.76
C VAL A 82 -16.93 43.69 44.32
N ASN A 83 -18.08 43.88 43.68
CA ASN A 83 -19.31 43.20 44.06
C ASN A 83 -19.44 41.88 43.29
N LEU A 84 -19.56 40.78 44.03
CA LEU A 84 -19.88 39.47 43.46
C LEU A 84 -21.28 39.50 42.83
N ARG A 85 -21.36 39.35 41.50
CA ARG A 85 -22.64 39.27 40.79
C ARG A 85 -23.15 37.84 40.64
N LYS A 86 -22.26 36.91 40.30
CA LYS A 86 -22.59 35.51 40.00
C LYS A 86 -21.38 34.62 40.24
N ILE A 87 -21.60 33.40 40.70
CA ILE A 87 -20.59 32.33 40.72
C ILE A 87 -21.06 31.28 39.72
N ASP A 88 -20.26 31.06 38.68
CA ASP A 88 -20.49 30.00 37.69
C ASP A 88 -19.56 28.82 38.00
N THR A 89 -20.15 27.69 38.36
CA THR A 89 -19.41 26.43 38.57
C THR A 89 -19.35 25.66 37.27
N GLN A 90 -18.14 25.42 36.77
CA GLN A 90 -17.92 24.59 35.59
C GLN A 90 -17.24 23.28 35.97
N GLN A 91 -17.84 22.17 35.56
CA GLN A 91 -17.19 20.86 35.63
C GLN A 91 -16.28 20.70 34.41
N LYS A 92 -15.02 20.33 34.65
CA LYS A 92 -14.04 20.04 33.58
C LYS A 92 -13.62 18.57 33.67
N PHE A 93 -13.37 17.96 32.51
CA PHE A 93 -12.84 16.61 32.39
C PHE A 93 -11.42 16.66 31.83
N THR A 94 -10.59 15.70 32.23
CA THR A 94 -9.29 15.49 31.59
C THR A 94 -9.50 14.87 30.22
N GLU A 95 -8.86 15.44 29.21
CA GLU A 95 -8.89 14.89 27.86
C GLU A 95 -7.71 13.95 27.62
N PRO A 96 -7.88 12.90 26.80
CA PRO A 96 -6.77 12.09 26.36
C PRO A 96 -5.80 12.92 25.50
N PRO A 97 -4.53 12.50 25.36
CA PRO A 97 -3.59 13.15 24.46
C PRO A 97 -4.17 13.30 23.05
N PRO A 98 -4.07 14.50 22.44
CA PRO A 98 -4.64 14.75 21.13
C PRO A 98 -3.96 13.88 20.08
N GLN A 99 -4.74 13.41 19.12
CA GLN A 99 -4.19 12.72 17.95
C GLN A 99 -3.32 13.67 17.14
N PHE A 100 -2.30 13.13 16.47
CA PHE A 100 -1.40 13.92 15.65
C PHE A 100 -2.12 14.49 14.41
N SER A 101 -1.98 15.78 14.14
CA SER A 101 -2.10 16.32 12.78
C SER A 101 -0.81 16.06 12.01
N GLU A 102 -0.81 16.29 10.69
CA GLU A 102 0.42 16.20 9.88
C GLU A 102 1.49 17.18 10.42
N ALA A 103 1.09 18.40 10.78
CA ALA A 103 2.00 19.40 11.35
C ALA A 103 2.56 18.98 12.73
N MET A 104 1.73 18.42 13.61
CA MET A 104 2.20 17.91 14.90
C MET A 104 3.16 16.73 14.73
N LEU A 105 2.89 15.84 13.77
CA LEU A 105 3.78 14.71 13.49
C LEU A 105 5.13 15.18 12.93
N VAL A 106 5.16 16.18 12.05
CA VAL A 106 6.42 16.79 11.59
C VAL A 106 7.21 17.36 12.78
N ARG A 107 6.55 18.14 13.65
CA ARG A 107 7.18 18.70 14.86
C ARG A 107 7.73 17.61 15.77
N GLU A 108 7.00 16.50 15.94
CA GLU A 108 7.44 15.39 16.79
C GLU A 108 8.62 14.62 16.17
N LEU A 109 8.64 14.42 14.84
CA LEU A 109 9.76 13.81 14.13
C LEU A 109 11.03 14.66 14.21
N GLU A 110 10.89 15.99 14.11
CA GLU A 110 11.97 16.96 14.25
C GLU A 110 12.51 16.97 15.69
N LYS A 111 11.62 17.07 16.68
CA LYS A 111 11.97 17.07 18.11
C LYS A 111 12.72 15.82 18.52
N ASN A 112 12.38 14.66 17.96
CA ASN A 112 13.03 13.39 18.25
C ASN A 112 14.26 13.11 17.37
N GLY A 113 14.61 13.99 16.42
CA GLY A 113 15.78 13.82 15.54
C GLY A 113 15.66 12.69 14.51
N VAL A 114 14.45 12.14 14.31
CA VAL A 114 14.18 11.03 13.37
C VAL A 114 13.95 11.53 11.95
N GLY A 115 13.37 12.72 11.79
CA GLY A 115 13.12 13.30 10.47
C GLY A 115 14.23 14.24 10.01
N ARG A 116 14.26 14.52 8.71
CA ARG A 116 15.08 15.54 8.06
C ARG A 116 14.21 16.37 7.12
N PRO A 117 14.59 17.62 6.77
CA PRO A 117 13.81 18.47 5.86
C PRO A 117 13.44 17.79 4.53
N SER A 118 14.30 16.89 4.04
CA SER A 118 14.08 16.11 2.82
C SER A 118 13.13 14.91 3.00
N THR A 119 12.88 14.45 4.22
CA THR A 119 12.17 13.19 4.50
C THR A 119 10.79 13.38 5.13
N TYR A 120 10.49 14.50 5.80
CA TYR A 120 9.20 14.71 6.50
C TYR A 120 7.97 14.41 5.63
N ALA A 121 7.87 15.09 4.48
CA ALA A 121 6.73 14.92 3.58
C ALA A 121 6.66 13.48 3.01
N ALA A 122 7.82 12.88 2.71
CA ALA A 122 7.89 11.53 2.17
C ALA A 122 7.47 10.46 3.19
N ILE A 123 7.83 10.63 4.46
CA ILE A 123 7.42 9.73 5.56
C ILE A 123 5.90 9.76 5.70
N ILE A 124 5.30 10.95 5.81
CA ILE A 124 3.85 11.12 5.97
C ILE A 124 3.08 10.55 4.75
N ASP A 125 3.55 10.85 3.54
CA ASP A 125 2.94 10.33 2.32
C ASP A 125 3.05 8.81 2.23
N THR A 126 4.18 8.23 2.65
CA THR A 126 4.41 6.78 2.61
C THR A 126 3.50 6.02 3.58
N ILE A 127 3.37 6.48 4.83
CA ILE A 127 2.52 5.80 5.82
C ILE A 127 1.03 5.89 5.45
N LYS A 128 0.62 6.96 4.76
CA LYS A 128 -0.73 7.11 4.20
C LYS A 128 -0.94 6.21 2.98
N LYS A 129 -0.03 6.24 2.00
CA LYS A 129 -0.12 5.42 0.77
C LYS A 129 -0.08 3.91 1.01
N ARG A 130 0.50 3.48 2.14
CA ARG A 130 0.56 2.06 2.54
C ARG A 130 -0.59 1.66 3.46
N ASP A 131 -1.60 2.53 3.64
CA ASP A 131 -2.77 2.30 4.47
C ASP A 131 -2.44 1.97 5.94
N TYR A 132 -1.32 2.45 6.48
CA TYR A 132 -1.01 2.33 7.91
C TYR A 132 -1.74 3.38 8.74
N VAL A 133 -1.98 4.54 8.14
CA VAL A 133 -2.63 5.69 8.78
C VAL A 133 -3.59 6.34 7.79
N VAL A 134 -4.76 6.77 8.28
CA VAL A 134 -5.75 7.52 7.51
C VAL A 134 -5.95 8.91 8.11
N LYS A 135 -6.30 9.89 7.26
CA LYS A 135 -6.63 11.24 7.72
C LYS A 135 -8.13 11.34 7.96
N GLN A 136 -8.53 11.61 9.20
CA GLN A 136 -9.92 11.82 9.60
C GLN A 136 -10.04 13.15 10.34
N ARG A 137 -10.91 14.04 9.87
CA ARG A 137 -11.13 15.38 10.48
C ARG A 137 -9.82 16.13 10.76
N GLY A 138 -8.87 16.10 9.83
CA GLY A 138 -7.56 16.76 9.96
C GLY A 138 -6.52 16.01 10.81
N LYS A 139 -6.91 14.95 11.53
CA LYS A 139 -6.04 14.15 12.40
C LYS A 139 -5.63 12.83 11.73
N LEU A 140 -4.49 12.30 12.14
CA LEU A 140 -3.90 11.05 11.65
C LEU A 140 -4.28 9.91 12.60
N VAL A 141 -5.02 8.93 12.08
CA VAL A 141 -5.54 7.78 12.83
C VAL A 141 -4.91 6.50 12.30
N PRO A 142 -4.29 5.66 13.15
CA PRO A 142 -3.73 4.38 12.71
C PRO A 142 -4.83 3.40 12.33
N THR A 143 -4.68 2.74 11.19
CA THR A 143 -5.59 1.67 10.74
C THR A 143 -5.33 0.37 11.51
N GLU A 144 -6.23 -0.60 11.42
CA GLU A 144 -6.01 -1.93 12.01
C GLU A 144 -4.78 -2.64 11.40
N LEU A 145 -4.51 -2.42 10.11
CA LEU A 145 -3.29 -2.88 9.47
C LEU A 145 -2.06 -2.22 10.10
N GLY A 146 -2.07 -0.89 10.24
CA GLY A 146 -0.99 -0.13 10.87
C GLY A 146 -0.71 -0.58 12.30
N LYS A 147 -1.75 -0.76 13.12
CA LYS A 147 -1.62 -1.28 14.48
C LYS A 147 -1.02 -2.68 14.53
N ARG A 148 -1.48 -3.60 13.68
CA ARG A 148 -0.98 -4.98 13.64
C ARG A 148 0.47 -5.03 13.20
N VAL A 149 0.83 -4.28 12.17
CA VAL A 149 2.21 -4.20 11.67
C VAL A 149 3.11 -3.56 12.72
N ASN A 150 2.69 -2.46 13.35
CA ASN A 150 3.45 -1.82 14.42
C ASN A 150 3.69 -2.76 15.60
N ARG A 151 2.64 -3.45 16.07
CA ARG A 151 2.75 -4.44 17.15
C ARG A 151 3.75 -5.53 16.80
N PHE A 152 3.61 -6.13 15.62
CA PHE A 152 4.53 -7.16 15.14
C PHE A 152 5.97 -6.64 15.09
N LEU A 153 6.21 -5.47 14.51
CA LEU A 153 7.55 -4.92 14.35
C LEU A 153 8.19 -4.55 15.69
N CYS A 154 7.47 -3.87 16.59
CA CYS A 154 8.00 -3.50 17.90
C CYS A 154 8.24 -4.74 18.79
N GLU A 155 7.38 -5.75 18.72
CA GLU A 155 7.57 -6.98 19.52
C GLU A 155 8.73 -7.85 19.04
N HIS A 156 9.11 -7.78 17.76
CA HIS A 156 10.08 -8.69 17.14
C HIS A 156 11.40 -8.01 16.78
N LEU A 157 11.40 -6.69 16.57
CA LEU A 157 12.53 -5.90 16.12
C LEU A 157 12.66 -4.61 16.95
N ASP A 158 12.38 -4.69 18.27
CA ASP A 158 12.39 -3.54 19.19
C ASP A 158 13.59 -2.59 19.00
N PRO A 159 14.86 -3.07 18.89
CA PRO A 159 16.01 -2.17 18.72
C PRO A 159 15.91 -1.31 17.46
N LEU A 160 15.32 -1.84 16.37
CA LEU A 160 15.21 -1.15 15.08
C LEU A 160 14.09 -0.09 15.08
N PHE A 161 13.06 -0.26 15.92
CA PHE A 161 11.92 0.64 16.02
C PHE A 161 12.00 1.59 17.23
N ASN A 162 13.10 1.52 18.00
CA ASN A 162 13.37 2.46 19.08
C ASN A 162 13.70 3.86 18.51
N VAL A 163 12.97 4.88 18.99
CA VAL A 163 13.12 6.27 18.53
C VAL A 163 14.56 6.78 18.68
N LYS A 164 15.25 6.47 19.78
CA LYS A 164 16.64 6.92 20.02
C LYS A 164 17.62 6.24 19.09
N PHE A 165 17.39 4.96 18.77
CA PHE A 165 18.22 4.23 17.82
C PHE A 165 18.11 4.85 16.42
N THR A 166 16.89 5.12 15.97
CA THR A 166 16.66 5.76 14.67
C THR A 166 17.26 7.16 14.61
N ALA A 167 17.11 7.97 15.66
CA ALA A 167 17.72 9.29 15.75
C ALA A 167 19.25 9.23 15.64
N LYS A 168 19.88 8.27 16.34
CA LYS A 168 21.32 8.04 16.27
C LYS A 168 21.78 7.58 14.88
N MET A 169 20.96 6.79 14.18
CA MET A 169 21.24 6.41 12.79
C MET A 169 21.27 7.63 11.88
N GLU A 170 20.29 8.52 12.00
CA GLU A 170 20.25 9.77 11.23
C GLU A 170 21.44 10.68 11.56
N GLU A 171 21.82 10.79 12.84
CA GLU A 171 23.03 11.52 13.25
C GLU A 171 24.32 10.90 12.66
N SER A 172 24.40 9.58 12.59
CA SER A 172 25.53 8.87 11.96
C SER A 172 25.61 9.16 10.45
N LEU A 173 24.48 9.34 9.78
CA LEU A 173 24.44 9.75 8.37
C LEU A 173 24.91 11.20 8.20
N ASP A 174 24.54 12.11 9.10
CA ASP A 174 25.02 13.49 9.10
C ASP A 174 26.55 13.55 9.36
N ASP A 175 27.07 12.67 10.22
CA ASP A 175 28.51 12.59 10.48
C ASP A 175 29.30 12.01 9.30
N ILE A 176 28.70 11.13 8.49
CA ILE A 176 29.27 10.71 7.20
C ILE A 176 29.33 11.90 6.24
N GLU A 177 28.28 12.71 6.13
CA GLU A 177 28.26 13.92 5.29
C GLU A 177 29.37 14.91 5.70
N ARG A 178 29.62 15.04 7.01
CA ARG A 178 30.69 15.89 7.57
C ARG A 178 32.09 15.27 7.47
N GLY A 179 32.22 14.05 6.98
CA GLY A 179 33.49 13.32 6.87
C GLY A 179 34.06 12.84 8.21
N LYS A 180 33.25 12.73 9.27
CA LYS A 180 33.66 12.24 10.59
C LYS A 180 33.58 10.72 10.73
N LEU A 181 32.74 10.07 9.91
CA LEU A 181 32.49 8.64 9.96
C LEU A 181 32.64 8.02 8.56
N ASP A 182 33.27 6.85 8.48
CA ASP A 182 33.32 6.08 7.23
C ASP A 182 32.00 5.33 7.00
N TRP A 183 31.40 5.53 5.83
CA TRP A 183 30.09 4.97 5.51
C TRP A 183 30.13 3.45 5.35
N VAL A 184 31.24 2.88 4.89
CA VAL A 184 31.39 1.42 4.70
C VAL A 184 31.46 0.73 6.05
N GLN A 185 32.23 1.28 6.98
CA GLN A 185 32.31 0.80 8.35
C GLN A 185 30.94 0.84 9.03
N MET A 186 30.25 1.99 8.98
CA MET A 186 28.93 2.15 9.58
C MET A 186 27.92 1.12 9.03
N LEU A 187 27.84 0.96 7.71
CA LEU A 187 26.94 -0.01 7.09
C LEU A 187 27.28 -1.45 7.47
N ARG A 188 28.57 -1.80 7.56
CA ARG A 188 29.00 -3.14 7.97
C ARG A 188 28.58 -3.44 9.40
N GLU A 189 28.77 -2.50 10.32
CA GLU A 189 28.37 -2.61 11.72
C GLU A 189 26.86 -2.75 11.86
N PHE A 190 26.09 -1.90 11.14
CA PHE A 190 24.63 -1.99 11.10
C PHE A 190 24.15 -3.34 10.55
N TYR A 191 24.68 -3.76 9.39
CA TYR A 191 24.21 -4.97 8.71
C TYR A 191 24.46 -6.24 9.53
N ASN A 192 25.60 -6.31 10.24
CA ASN A 192 25.91 -7.41 11.14
C ASN A 192 24.91 -7.54 12.30
N GLN A 193 24.43 -6.41 12.83
CA GLN A 193 23.38 -6.41 13.86
C GLN A 193 22.02 -6.74 13.26
N PHE A 194 21.68 -6.13 12.12
CA PHE A 194 20.41 -6.31 11.42
C PHE A 194 20.15 -7.78 11.08
N ILE A 195 21.14 -8.51 10.55
CA ILE A 195 20.97 -9.93 10.21
C ILE A 195 20.64 -10.77 11.45
N ARG A 196 21.28 -10.50 12.60
CA ARG A 196 20.99 -11.20 13.85
C ARG A 196 19.55 -10.98 14.31
N TRP A 197 19.06 -9.74 14.22
CA TRP A 197 17.66 -9.42 14.54
C TRP A 197 16.69 -10.12 13.58
N MET A 198 17.00 -10.13 12.28
CA MET A 198 16.18 -10.81 11.28
C MET A 198 16.16 -12.33 11.46
N GLU A 199 17.28 -12.95 11.84
CA GLU A 199 17.35 -14.38 12.15
C GLU A 199 16.54 -14.72 13.40
N ALA A 200 16.66 -13.93 14.47
CA ALA A 200 15.85 -14.09 15.68
C ALA A 200 14.35 -13.97 15.37
N ALA A 201 13.95 -12.96 14.60
CA ALA A 201 12.56 -12.78 14.18
C ALA A 201 12.02 -13.94 13.33
N ARG A 202 12.86 -14.54 12.46
CA ARG A 202 12.48 -15.70 11.63
C ARG A 202 12.29 -17.00 12.42
N CYS A 203 12.96 -17.14 13.56
CA CYS A 203 13.00 -18.37 14.33
C CYS A 203 12.19 -18.30 15.64
N ARG A 204 11.50 -17.19 15.95
CA ARG A 204 10.87 -16.96 17.27
C ARG A 204 9.88 -18.05 17.68
N ASN A 205 9.01 -18.46 16.77
CA ASN A 205 8.00 -19.50 17.01
C ASN A 205 8.56 -20.92 16.82
N ALA A 206 9.83 -21.05 16.41
CA ALA A 206 10.49 -22.33 16.31
C ALA A 206 11.25 -22.63 17.62
N PRO A 207 11.33 -23.90 18.03
CA PRO A 207 12.05 -24.29 19.23
C PRO A 207 13.51 -23.84 19.21
N GLN A 208 14.14 -23.91 20.38
CA GLN A 208 15.60 -23.83 20.45
C GLN A 208 16.24 -24.99 19.70
N HIS A 209 17.53 -24.85 19.39
CA HIS A 209 18.28 -25.86 18.67
C HIS A 209 18.24 -27.22 19.38
N ASP A 210 18.52 -27.25 20.69
CA ASP A 210 18.49 -28.47 21.51
C ASP A 210 17.12 -29.16 21.53
N ASP A 211 16.04 -28.37 21.63
CA ASP A 211 14.68 -28.90 21.61
C ASP A 211 14.30 -29.47 20.24
N THR A 212 14.76 -28.85 19.15
CA THR A 212 14.56 -29.38 17.80
C THR A 212 15.38 -30.66 17.60
N GLN A 213 16.58 -30.73 18.17
CA GLN A 213 17.40 -31.93 18.14
C GLN A 213 16.72 -33.09 18.89
N ALA A 214 16.18 -32.83 20.09
CA ALA A 214 15.42 -33.82 20.85
C ALA A 214 14.23 -34.38 20.05
N LEU A 215 13.53 -33.54 19.28
CA LEU A 215 12.45 -33.99 18.40
C LEU A 215 12.95 -34.82 17.22
N LEU A 216 14.11 -34.49 16.64
CA LEU A 216 14.72 -35.28 15.57
C LEU A 216 15.16 -36.66 16.03
N GLU A 217 15.59 -36.79 17.29
CA GLU A 217 16.00 -38.07 17.89
C GLU A 217 14.82 -39.04 18.05
N LEU A 218 13.58 -38.55 18.12
CA LEU A 218 12.38 -39.40 18.14
C LEU A 218 12.13 -40.11 16.80
N PHE A 219 12.73 -39.64 15.70
CA PHE A 219 12.60 -40.27 14.39
C PHE A 219 13.58 -41.44 14.23
N HIS A 220 13.17 -42.62 14.65
CA HIS A 220 13.82 -43.90 14.32
C HIS A 220 13.80 -44.21 12.80
N HIS A 221 14.72 -45.07 12.36
CA HIS A 221 14.93 -45.42 10.94
C HIS A 221 13.75 -46.11 10.25
N ASP A 222 12.79 -46.63 11.01
CA ASP A 222 11.68 -47.44 10.52
C ASP A 222 10.45 -46.62 10.09
N ILE A 223 10.51 -45.29 10.14
CA ILE A 223 9.39 -44.44 9.71
C ILE A 223 9.30 -44.46 8.18
N PRO A 224 8.16 -44.84 7.58
CA PRO A 224 7.98 -44.91 6.14
C PRO A 224 7.73 -43.52 5.53
N LEU A 225 8.76 -42.67 5.57
CA LEU A 225 8.72 -41.33 4.96
C LEU A 225 8.52 -41.45 3.45
N SER A 226 7.54 -40.71 2.92
CA SER A 226 7.18 -40.81 1.51
C SER A 226 8.31 -40.33 0.59
N ASP A 227 8.66 -41.15 -0.40
CA ASP A 227 9.68 -40.88 -1.42
C ASP A 227 9.03 -40.83 -2.79
N THR A 228 8.45 -39.68 -3.14
CA THR A 228 7.88 -39.46 -4.47
C THR A 228 8.93 -38.85 -5.41
N GLY A 229 8.92 -39.27 -6.68
CA GLY A 229 9.90 -38.91 -7.71
C GLY A 229 9.93 -37.41 -8.09
N LYS A 230 10.81 -37.04 -9.04
CA LYS A 230 11.08 -35.65 -9.46
C LYS A 230 9.78 -34.89 -9.79
N GLY A 231 9.41 -33.95 -8.93
CA GLY A 231 8.29 -33.02 -9.14
C GLY A 231 7.26 -32.98 -8.01
N ALA A 232 7.25 -33.96 -7.11
CA ALA A 232 6.39 -34.01 -5.93
C ALA A 232 7.17 -33.71 -4.63
N TYR A 233 6.48 -33.17 -3.63
CA TYR A 233 7.03 -32.91 -2.30
C TYR A 233 7.43 -34.23 -1.63
N ASN A 234 8.67 -34.29 -1.12
CA ASN A 234 9.29 -35.52 -0.62
C ASN A 234 9.66 -35.37 0.85
N ASP A 235 8.95 -36.12 1.69
CA ASP A 235 9.05 -36.01 3.15
C ASP A 235 10.44 -36.41 3.66
N ARG A 236 11.05 -37.42 3.04
CA ARG A 236 12.40 -37.90 3.40
C ARG A 236 13.48 -36.85 3.12
N LYS A 237 13.45 -36.25 1.93
CA LYS A 237 14.40 -35.18 1.57
C LYS A 237 14.25 -33.95 2.45
N PHE A 238 13.01 -33.61 2.83
CA PHE A 238 12.76 -32.52 3.77
C PHE A 238 13.33 -32.84 5.15
N PHE A 239 13.06 -34.03 5.68
CA PHE A 239 13.60 -34.48 6.98
C PHE A 239 15.14 -34.48 7.00
N GLU A 240 15.78 -35.05 5.98
CA GLU A 240 17.25 -35.04 5.85
C GLU A 240 17.81 -33.60 5.76
N SER A 241 17.11 -32.70 5.07
CA SER A 241 17.47 -31.28 5.02
C SER A 241 17.35 -30.60 6.38
N VAL A 242 16.31 -30.90 7.17
CA VAL A 242 16.13 -30.38 8.53
C VAL A 242 17.23 -30.90 9.44
N LYS A 243 17.48 -32.22 9.43
CA LYS A 243 18.55 -32.85 10.23
C LYS A 243 19.92 -32.22 9.96
N LYS A 244 20.29 -32.06 8.69
CA LYS A 244 21.57 -31.45 8.29
C LYS A 244 21.69 -29.97 8.68
N GLN A 245 20.57 -29.25 8.83
CA GLN A 245 20.59 -27.87 9.31
C GLN A 245 20.82 -27.81 10.81
N ILE A 246 20.16 -28.68 11.58
CA ILE A 246 20.36 -28.79 13.03
C ILE A 246 21.78 -29.26 13.35
N GLU A 247 22.33 -30.26 12.64
CA GLU A 247 23.73 -30.68 12.81
C GLU A 247 24.75 -29.54 12.59
N LYS A 248 24.39 -28.52 11.80
CA LYS A 248 25.21 -27.32 11.56
C LYS A 248 24.97 -26.21 12.60
N GLY A 249 24.22 -26.47 13.66
CA GLY A 249 23.88 -25.49 14.70
C GLY A 249 22.85 -24.44 14.26
N LYS A 250 22.13 -24.65 13.15
CA LYS A 250 21.12 -23.68 12.68
C LYS A 250 19.77 -23.93 13.33
N ARG A 251 19.01 -22.86 13.57
CA ARG A 251 17.60 -22.95 13.97
C ARG A 251 16.68 -23.01 12.75
N LEU A 252 15.50 -23.60 12.93
CA LEU A 252 14.47 -23.63 11.88
C LEU A 252 13.75 -22.29 11.79
N SER A 253 13.45 -21.85 10.57
CA SER A 253 12.49 -20.77 10.38
C SER A 253 11.07 -21.23 10.74
N GLU A 254 10.18 -20.30 11.08
CA GLU A 254 8.77 -20.59 11.38
C GLU A 254 8.07 -21.42 10.29
N ARG A 255 8.38 -21.18 9.01
CA ARG A 255 7.84 -21.98 7.90
C ARG A 255 8.35 -23.42 7.92
N GLN A 256 9.63 -23.62 8.20
CA GLN A 256 10.22 -24.95 8.31
C GLN A 256 9.70 -25.66 9.56
N TRP A 257 9.53 -24.94 10.66
CA TRP A 257 8.93 -25.48 11.89
C TRP A 257 7.49 -25.95 11.66
N ASN A 258 6.64 -25.13 11.04
CA ASN A 258 5.28 -25.53 10.67
C ASN A 258 5.25 -26.73 9.71
N ALA A 259 6.17 -26.79 8.74
CA ALA A 259 6.30 -27.95 7.85
C ALA A 259 6.77 -29.21 8.61
N PHE A 260 7.63 -29.05 9.61
CA PHE A 260 8.09 -30.14 10.47
C PHE A 260 7.01 -30.62 11.44
N LEU A 261 6.22 -29.72 12.04
CA LEU A 261 5.00 -30.05 12.80
C LEU A 261 4.00 -30.84 11.94
N ARG A 262 3.76 -30.40 10.69
CA ARG A 262 2.92 -31.15 9.73
C ARG A 262 3.46 -32.54 9.43
N LEU A 263 4.78 -32.67 9.27
CA LEU A 263 5.43 -33.97 9.08
C LEU A 263 5.23 -34.87 10.30
N MET A 264 5.50 -34.36 11.51
CA MET A 264 5.30 -35.09 12.76
C MET A 264 3.84 -35.52 12.95
N ALA A 265 2.87 -34.66 12.60
CA ALA A 265 1.45 -34.97 12.71
C ALA A 265 1.04 -36.08 11.72
N LYS A 266 1.55 -36.03 10.47
CA LYS A 266 1.31 -37.07 9.46
C LYS A 266 1.81 -38.45 9.89
N TYR A 267 2.93 -38.50 10.61
CA TYR A 267 3.58 -39.75 11.04
C TYR A 267 3.43 -40.02 12.55
N GLN A 268 2.50 -39.35 13.24
CA GLN A 268 2.41 -39.35 14.71
C GLN A 268 2.28 -40.75 15.31
N GLN A 269 1.62 -41.68 14.62
CA GLN A 269 1.44 -43.08 15.06
C GLN A 269 2.76 -43.85 15.14
N HIS A 270 3.78 -43.41 14.40
CA HIS A 270 5.09 -44.02 14.36
C HIS A 270 6.10 -43.28 15.25
N ILE A 271 5.78 -42.14 15.86
CA ILE A 271 6.77 -41.37 16.64
C ILE A 271 6.44 -41.50 18.14
N PRO A 272 7.14 -42.38 18.88
CA PRO A 272 6.88 -42.54 20.31
C PRO A 272 7.26 -41.27 21.08
N ASN A 273 6.55 -41.00 22.18
CA ASN A 273 6.81 -39.85 23.08
C ASN A 273 6.73 -38.45 22.44
N LEU A 274 6.17 -38.33 21.22
CA LEU A 274 6.06 -37.07 20.49
C LEU A 274 5.28 -36.00 21.29
N ARG A 275 4.09 -36.34 21.79
CA ARG A 275 3.24 -35.38 22.53
C ARG A 275 3.89 -34.90 23.82
N ALA A 276 4.45 -35.81 24.61
CA ALA A 276 5.15 -35.47 25.85
C ALA A 276 6.36 -34.54 25.60
N THR A 277 7.09 -34.78 24.51
CA THR A 277 8.23 -33.94 24.12
C THR A 277 7.77 -32.54 23.67
N LEU A 278 6.69 -32.46 22.89
CA LEU A 278 6.11 -31.18 22.46
C LEU A 278 5.49 -30.38 23.62
N GLU A 279 4.92 -31.06 24.62
CA GLU A 279 4.43 -30.44 25.85
C GLU A 279 5.57 -29.82 26.67
N ARG A 280 6.67 -30.57 26.86
CA ARG A 280 7.87 -30.05 27.54
C ARG A 280 8.44 -28.80 26.87
N ILE A 281 8.39 -28.74 25.53
CA ILE A 281 8.93 -27.63 24.73
C ILE A 281 7.90 -26.48 24.60
N GLY A 282 6.62 -26.71 24.93
CA GLY A 282 5.57 -25.69 24.88
C GLY A 282 4.92 -25.50 23.50
N HIS A 283 5.00 -26.49 22.60
CA HIS A 283 4.42 -26.45 21.25
C HIS A 283 3.30 -27.48 21.01
N LEU A 284 2.72 -28.03 22.07
CA LEU A 284 1.64 -29.02 21.96
C LEU A 284 0.40 -28.42 21.28
N GLU A 285 -0.02 -27.21 21.65
CA GLU A 285 -1.20 -26.56 21.04
C GLU A 285 -1.03 -26.33 19.53
N ASP A 286 0.16 -25.91 19.10
CA ASP A 286 0.46 -25.69 17.68
C ASP A 286 0.38 -27.01 16.89
N PHE A 287 0.90 -28.09 17.49
CA PHE A 287 0.82 -29.43 16.94
C PHE A 287 -0.63 -29.93 16.85
N GLU A 288 -1.43 -29.76 17.90
CA GLU A 288 -2.83 -30.19 17.92
C GLU A 288 -3.67 -29.47 16.86
N LYS A 289 -3.47 -28.16 16.68
CA LYS A 289 -4.11 -27.38 15.61
C LYS A 289 -3.77 -27.94 14.22
N ILE A 290 -2.50 -28.28 14.01
CA ILE A 290 -2.04 -28.86 12.73
C ILE A 290 -2.57 -30.27 12.53
N SER A 291 -2.59 -31.11 13.57
CA SER A 291 -3.16 -32.46 13.49
C SER A 291 -4.65 -32.40 13.15
N ALA A 292 -5.43 -31.57 13.85
CA ALA A 292 -6.85 -31.39 13.57
C ALA A 292 -7.09 -30.89 12.13
N GLN A 293 -6.23 -30.01 11.62
CA GLN A 293 -6.32 -29.55 10.24
C GLN A 293 -6.06 -30.70 9.24
N LEU A 294 -5.09 -31.57 9.50
CA LEU A 294 -4.81 -32.74 8.67
C LEU A 294 -5.96 -33.76 8.72
N ASP A 295 -6.59 -33.94 9.88
CA ASP A 295 -7.76 -34.81 10.03
C ASP A 295 -8.94 -34.29 9.20
N ILE A 296 -9.16 -32.96 9.18
CA ILE A 296 -10.15 -32.31 8.31
C ILE A 296 -9.79 -32.48 6.82
N GLU A 297 -8.52 -32.31 6.45
CA GLU A 297 -8.03 -32.52 5.07
C GLU A 297 -8.21 -33.99 4.64
N ALA A 298 -8.01 -34.96 5.55
CA ALA A 298 -8.19 -36.38 5.29
C ALA A 298 -9.66 -36.82 5.24
N ALA A 299 -10.53 -36.18 6.04
CA ALA A 299 -11.97 -36.39 6.02
C ALA A 299 -12.69 -35.61 4.90
N TYR A 300 -11.95 -34.76 4.16
CA TYR A 300 -12.51 -33.94 3.11
C TYR A 300 -13.16 -34.80 2.01
N GLN A 301 -14.42 -34.51 1.74
CA GLN A 301 -15.14 -35.01 0.58
C GLN A 301 -15.44 -33.83 -0.36
N PRO A 302 -15.14 -33.96 -1.66
CA PRO A 302 -15.51 -32.96 -2.65
C PRO A 302 -17.01 -32.65 -2.61
N ASP A 303 -17.35 -31.37 -2.71
CA ASP A 303 -18.76 -30.96 -2.85
C ASP A 303 -19.37 -31.63 -4.08
N PRO A 304 -20.49 -32.37 -3.95
CA PRO A 304 -21.15 -33.04 -5.06
C PRO A 304 -21.42 -32.11 -6.25
N ALA A 305 -21.80 -30.85 -5.99
CA ALA A 305 -22.08 -29.88 -7.05
C ALA A 305 -20.80 -29.46 -7.78
N VAL A 306 -19.64 -29.39 -7.12
CA VAL A 306 -18.36 -29.10 -7.78
C VAL A 306 -17.88 -30.31 -8.58
N MET A 307 -18.08 -31.52 -8.06
CA MET A 307 -17.76 -32.77 -8.77
C MET A 307 -18.56 -32.95 -10.04
N GLU A 308 -19.82 -32.54 -10.03
CA GLU A 308 -20.67 -32.58 -11.22
C GLU A 308 -20.09 -31.69 -12.34
N ILE A 309 -19.63 -30.48 -12.02
CA ILE A 309 -18.94 -29.58 -12.98
C ILE A 309 -17.66 -30.22 -13.52
N VAL A 310 -16.88 -30.88 -12.65
CA VAL A 310 -15.67 -31.60 -13.07
C VAL A 310 -16.03 -32.72 -14.03
N HIS A 311 -17.06 -33.52 -13.73
CA HIS A 311 -17.49 -34.62 -14.59
C HIS A 311 -18.02 -34.12 -15.95
N MET A 312 -18.73 -32.99 -15.97
CA MET A 312 -19.14 -32.33 -17.22
C MET A 312 -17.92 -31.91 -18.05
N LEU A 313 -16.91 -31.31 -17.42
CA LEU A 313 -15.68 -30.87 -18.10
C LEU A 313 -14.79 -32.02 -18.59
N GLU A 314 -14.88 -33.22 -18.00
CA GLU A 314 -14.20 -34.42 -18.50
C GLU A 314 -14.72 -34.89 -19.86
N GLN A 315 -15.95 -34.52 -20.21
CA GLN A 315 -16.60 -34.90 -21.48
C GLN A 315 -16.10 -34.04 -22.65
N VAL A 316 -15.39 -32.94 -22.38
CA VAL A 316 -14.82 -32.03 -23.37
C VAL A 316 -13.65 -32.70 -24.09
N LYS A 317 -13.84 -32.99 -25.39
CA LYS A 317 -12.85 -33.67 -26.24
C LYS A 317 -11.83 -32.71 -26.84
N GLU A 318 -12.28 -31.53 -27.26
CA GLU A 318 -11.44 -30.55 -27.94
C GLU A 318 -11.22 -29.31 -27.07
N TRP A 319 -10.00 -29.23 -26.52
CA TRP A 319 -9.55 -28.08 -25.75
C TRP A 319 -8.80 -27.11 -26.67
N GLU A 320 -9.34 -25.90 -26.86
CA GLU A 320 -8.69 -24.86 -27.68
C GLU A 320 -7.21 -24.66 -27.30
N PRO A 321 -6.26 -24.78 -28.26
CA PRO A 321 -4.86 -24.49 -28.00
C PRO A 321 -4.68 -22.98 -27.79
N SER A 322 -3.91 -22.60 -26.76
CA SER A 322 -3.67 -21.18 -26.50
C SER A 322 -2.86 -20.55 -27.64
N GLU A 323 -3.43 -19.60 -28.37
CA GLU A 323 -2.70 -18.81 -29.39
C GLU A 323 -1.49 -18.05 -28.79
N ASN A 324 -1.46 -17.86 -27.47
CA ASN A 324 -0.32 -17.36 -26.73
C ASN A 324 -0.02 -18.31 -25.57
N ARG A 325 1.17 -18.94 -25.56
CA ARG A 325 1.74 -19.94 -24.61
C ARG A 325 1.67 -19.59 -23.11
N ARG A 326 0.56 -19.07 -22.58
CA ARG A 326 0.40 -18.63 -21.19
C ARG A 326 -0.66 -19.41 -20.43
N ARG A 327 -1.58 -20.11 -21.10
CA ARG A 327 -2.59 -20.90 -20.38
C ARG A 327 -3.14 -22.05 -21.23
N ASP A 328 -2.76 -23.26 -20.88
CA ASP A 328 -3.34 -24.50 -21.37
C ASP A 328 -4.53 -24.87 -20.46
N ASP A 329 -5.75 -24.71 -20.97
CA ASP A 329 -6.98 -24.91 -20.21
C ASP A 329 -7.13 -26.37 -19.75
N LYS A 330 -6.66 -27.35 -20.54
CA LYS A 330 -6.67 -28.78 -20.19
C LYS A 330 -5.71 -29.07 -19.04
N ARG A 331 -4.47 -28.56 -19.14
CA ARG A 331 -3.47 -28.72 -18.07
C ARG A 331 -3.92 -28.01 -16.78
N PHE A 332 -4.56 -26.86 -16.90
CA PHE A 332 -5.09 -26.11 -15.77
C PHE A 332 -6.27 -26.83 -15.10
N PHE A 333 -7.21 -27.37 -15.88
CA PHE A 333 -8.30 -28.21 -15.39
C PHE A 333 -7.80 -29.44 -14.64
N ASN A 334 -6.86 -30.19 -15.23
CA ASN A 334 -6.26 -31.36 -14.58
C ASN A 334 -5.59 -30.99 -13.24
N SER A 335 -4.94 -29.82 -13.16
CA SER A 335 -4.37 -29.33 -11.90
C SER A 335 -5.44 -29.02 -10.85
N LEU A 336 -6.61 -28.49 -11.24
CA LEU A 336 -7.71 -28.25 -10.32
C LEU A 336 -8.38 -29.54 -9.87
N LYS A 337 -8.55 -30.51 -10.78
CA LYS A 337 -9.07 -31.84 -10.46
C LYS A 337 -8.22 -32.54 -9.41
N THR A 338 -6.89 -32.63 -9.63
CA THR A 338 -5.98 -33.23 -8.64
C THR A 338 -5.95 -32.46 -7.33
N GLN A 339 -6.18 -31.13 -7.35
CA GLN A 339 -6.28 -30.34 -6.12
C GLN A 339 -7.56 -30.67 -5.33
N LEU A 340 -8.68 -30.84 -6.04
CA LEU A 340 -9.99 -31.16 -5.47
C LEU A 340 -10.00 -32.53 -4.78
N GLU A 341 -9.11 -33.45 -5.12
CA GLU A 341 -8.95 -34.72 -4.38
C GLU A 341 -8.44 -34.54 -2.94
N ARG A 342 -7.84 -33.38 -2.61
CA ARG A 342 -7.17 -33.16 -1.33
C ARG A 342 -7.72 -32.00 -0.51
N LYS A 343 -8.35 -31.02 -1.16
CA LYS A 343 -8.85 -29.81 -0.50
C LYS A 343 -9.89 -29.06 -1.35
N PRO A 344 -10.76 -28.26 -0.73
CA PRO A 344 -11.72 -27.45 -1.47
C PRO A 344 -11.04 -26.40 -2.35
N LEU A 345 -11.68 -26.09 -3.47
CA LEU A 345 -11.24 -25.03 -4.37
C LEU A 345 -11.61 -23.66 -3.80
N THR A 346 -10.70 -22.70 -3.95
CA THR A 346 -10.99 -21.30 -3.58
C THR A 346 -12.08 -20.73 -4.47
N GLU A 347 -12.79 -19.70 -4.01
CA GLU A 347 -13.84 -19.01 -4.79
C GLU A 347 -13.34 -18.55 -6.17
N LYS A 348 -12.10 -18.06 -6.25
CA LYS A 348 -11.45 -17.71 -7.53
C LYS A 348 -11.25 -18.91 -8.45
N GLN A 349 -10.90 -20.07 -7.90
CA GLN A 349 -10.72 -21.31 -8.66
C GLN A 349 -12.07 -21.89 -9.10
N LEU A 350 -13.09 -21.84 -8.24
CA LEU A 350 -14.47 -22.19 -8.59
C LEU A 350 -14.99 -21.31 -9.72
N ASN A 351 -14.79 -19.99 -9.66
CA ASN A 351 -15.15 -19.07 -10.74
C ASN A 351 -14.36 -19.29 -12.04
N VAL A 352 -13.22 -19.96 -11.98
CA VAL A 352 -12.53 -20.42 -13.20
C VAL A 352 -13.19 -21.69 -13.75
N LEU A 353 -13.53 -22.67 -12.90
CA LEU A 353 -14.26 -23.86 -13.35
C LEU A 353 -15.59 -23.51 -13.98
N LYS A 354 -16.36 -22.59 -13.37
CA LYS A 354 -17.60 -22.06 -13.97
C LYS A 354 -17.37 -21.52 -15.38
N ARG A 355 -16.32 -20.70 -15.55
CA ARG A 355 -15.97 -20.13 -16.86
C ARG A 355 -15.54 -21.18 -17.88
N LEU A 356 -14.82 -22.22 -17.46
CA LEU A 356 -14.45 -23.32 -18.34
C LEU A 356 -15.69 -24.11 -18.77
N ALA A 357 -16.60 -24.41 -17.82
CA ALA A 357 -17.84 -25.11 -18.12
C ALA A 357 -18.72 -24.34 -19.11
N LEU A 358 -18.86 -23.02 -18.92
CA LEU A 358 -19.58 -22.14 -19.87
C LEU A 358 -18.86 -22.04 -21.23
N LYS A 359 -17.52 -21.97 -21.24
CA LYS A 359 -16.73 -21.86 -22.48
C LYS A 359 -16.86 -23.09 -23.37
N TYR A 360 -16.91 -24.28 -22.78
CA TYR A 360 -17.00 -25.56 -23.50
C TYR A 360 -18.41 -26.18 -23.48
N ALA A 361 -19.44 -25.38 -23.19
CA ALA A 361 -20.82 -25.84 -23.02
C ALA A 361 -21.33 -26.62 -24.24
N ASP A 362 -21.00 -26.17 -25.46
CA ASP A 362 -21.41 -26.79 -26.71
C ASP A 362 -20.91 -28.24 -26.89
N GLN A 363 -19.84 -28.62 -26.17
CA GLN A 363 -19.27 -29.97 -26.21
C GLN A 363 -19.85 -30.89 -25.12
N ILE A 364 -20.69 -30.37 -24.23
CA ILE A 364 -21.24 -31.09 -23.08
C ILE A 364 -22.69 -31.49 -23.41
N PRO A 365 -23.01 -32.81 -23.46
CA PRO A 365 -24.39 -33.27 -23.69
C PRO A 365 -25.34 -32.78 -22.62
N ASP A 366 -26.53 -32.33 -23.01
CA ASP A 366 -27.59 -31.83 -22.12
C ASP A 366 -27.15 -30.69 -21.19
N HIS A 367 -26.22 -29.84 -21.64
CA HIS A 367 -25.64 -28.77 -20.81
C HIS A 367 -26.69 -27.82 -20.23
N GLU A 368 -27.78 -27.50 -20.95
CA GLU A 368 -28.84 -26.60 -20.45
C GLU A 368 -29.54 -27.15 -19.19
N SER A 369 -29.95 -28.43 -19.22
CA SER A 369 -30.60 -29.10 -18.09
C SER A 369 -29.62 -29.30 -16.93
N LYS A 370 -28.38 -29.72 -17.23
CA LYS A 370 -27.33 -29.95 -16.23
C LYS A 370 -26.86 -28.66 -15.56
N PHE A 371 -26.80 -27.54 -16.28
CA PHE A 371 -26.36 -26.27 -15.71
C PHE A 371 -27.44 -25.62 -14.85
N GLN A 372 -28.73 -25.83 -15.18
CA GLN A 372 -29.85 -25.41 -14.35
C GLN A 372 -30.00 -26.27 -13.08
N ALA A 373 -29.74 -27.58 -13.17
CA ALA A 373 -29.80 -28.48 -12.02
C ALA A 373 -28.67 -28.26 -11.00
N ASN A 374 -27.52 -27.76 -11.46
CA ASN A 374 -26.36 -27.55 -10.60
C ASN A 374 -26.41 -26.17 -9.91
N PRO A 375 -26.47 -26.09 -8.56
CA PRO A 375 -26.65 -24.83 -7.84
C PRO A 375 -25.50 -23.83 -8.03
N ILE A 376 -24.31 -24.30 -8.36
CA ILE A 376 -23.10 -23.49 -8.57
C ILE A 376 -23.10 -22.86 -9.97
N LEU A 377 -23.66 -23.54 -10.98
CA LEU A 377 -23.78 -23.04 -12.35
C LEU A 377 -25.09 -22.27 -12.58
N ALA A 378 -26.18 -22.64 -11.90
CA ALA A 378 -27.48 -21.96 -11.99
C ALA A 378 -27.38 -20.48 -11.60
N THR A 379 -26.66 -20.17 -10.52
CA THR A 379 -26.37 -18.77 -10.11
C THR A 379 -25.57 -17.98 -11.15
N ALA A 380 -24.77 -18.66 -11.99
CA ALA A 380 -24.02 -18.02 -13.08
C ALA A 380 -24.91 -17.73 -14.31
N LEU A 381 -25.94 -18.56 -14.55
CA LEU A 381 -26.94 -18.34 -15.59
C LEU A 381 -27.90 -17.20 -15.21
N GLU A 382 -28.32 -17.13 -13.94
CA GLU A 382 -29.15 -16.04 -13.42
C GLU A 382 -28.44 -14.68 -13.45
N SER A 383 -27.12 -14.65 -13.19
CA SER A 383 -26.35 -13.40 -13.29
C SER A 383 -26.05 -12.96 -14.73
N THR A 384 -26.28 -13.83 -15.73
CA THR A 384 -26.27 -13.45 -17.15
C THR A 384 -27.63 -12.96 -17.68
N SER A 385 -28.74 -13.40 -17.07
CA SER A 385 -30.10 -12.95 -17.41
C SER A 385 -30.64 -11.81 -16.53
N ALA A 386 -30.11 -11.61 -15.33
CA ALA A 386 -30.46 -10.52 -14.41
C ALA A 386 -29.58 -9.26 -14.57
N ALA A 387 -28.63 -9.25 -15.52
CA ALA A 387 -27.83 -8.07 -15.84
C ALA A 387 -28.52 -7.08 -16.79
N SER A 388 -29.83 -7.24 -17.04
CA SER A 388 -30.63 -6.31 -17.85
C SER A 388 -31.59 -5.42 -17.06
N ASP A 389 -31.75 -5.59 -15.74
CA ASP A 389 -32.63 -4.72 -14.96
C ASP A 389 -32.04 -4.45 -13.58
N GLN A 390 -31.88 -3.16 -13.25
CA GLN A 390 -31.37 -2.59 -11.99
C GLN A 390 -29.84 -2.40 -11.85
N GLN A 391 -29.23 -1.69 -12.81
CA GLN A 391 -28.05 -0.81 -12.60
C GLN A 391 -27.84 0.07 -13.85
N GLY A 392 -28.83 0.91 -14.15
CA GLY A 392 -28.99 1.57 -15.45
C GLY A 392 -27.98 2.67 -15.82
N ASP A 393 -27.33 3.35 -14.87
CA ASP A 393 -26.62 4.58 -15.20
C ASP A 393 -25.08 4.49 -15.18
N SER A 394 -24.45 3.77 -14.23
CA SER A 394 -22.98 3.79 -14.12
C SER A 394 -22.27 2.79 -15.04
N HIS A 395 -22.88 1.61 -15.27
CA HIS A 395 -22.30 0.58 -16.14
C HIS A 395 -22.36 0.97 -17.62
N ASN A 396 -23.37 1.76 -18.00
CA ASN A 396 -23.55 2.28 -19.35
C ASN A 396 -22.49 3.35 -19.68
N LEU A 397 -22.21 4.26 -18.72
CA LEU A 397 -21.15 5.26 -18.83
C LEU A 397 -19.75 4.64 -19.01
N VAL A 398 -19.41 3.58 -18.25
CA VAL A 398 -18.10 2.90 -18.38
C VAL A 398 -17.99 2.12 -19.68
N TYR A 399 -19.09 1.54 -20.15
CA TYR A 399 -19.16 0.86 -21.45
C TYR A 399 -18.96 1.85 -22.60
N GLU A 400 -19.70 2.97 -22.58
CA GLU A 400 -19.60 4.05 -23.56
C GLU A 400 -18.22 4.71 -23.57
N GLU A 401 -17.61 4.93 -22.39
CA GLU A 401 -16.24 5.41 -22.24
C GLU A 401 -15.25 4.49 -22.97
N CYS A 402 -15.28 3.19 -22.67
CA CYS A 402 -14.37 2.21 -23.28
C CYS A 402 -14.59 2.09 -24.79
N LYS A 403 -15.85 2.13 -25.23
CA LYS A 403 -16.21 2.06 -26.65
C LYS A 403 -15.71 3.29 -27.40
N ALA A 404 -15.99 4.50 -26.89
CA ALA A 404 -15.57 5.75 -27.51
C ALA A 404 -14.03 5.85 -27.62
N LEU A 405 -13.29 5.44 -26.58
CA LEU A 405 -11.83 5.43 -26.62
C LEU A 405 -11.29 4.43 -27.66
N LEU A 406 -11.93 3.27 -27.85
CA LEU A 406 -11.51 2.30 -28.85
C LEU A 406 -11.84 2.75 -30.29
N GLU A 407 -12.94 3.46 -30.51
CA GLU A 407 -13.32 4.04 -31.81
C GLU A 407 -12.36 5.16 -32.23
N LEU A 408 -11.85 5.96 -31.28
CA LEU A 408 -10.84 6.97 -31.57
C LEU A 408 -9.56 6.38 -32.20
N ALA A 409 -9.24 5.12 -31.92
CA ALA A 409 -8.11 4.44 -32.52
C ALA A 409 -8.26 4.17 -34.03
N ASP A 410 -9.48 4.15 -34.58
CA ASP A 410 -9.72 3.94 -36.02
C ASP A 410 -9.21 5.12 -36.88
N HIS A 411 -9.02 6.28 -36.28
CA HIS A 411 -8.51 7.47 -36.96
C HIS A 411 -6.99 7.47 -37.13
N ILE A 412 -6.27 6.55 -36.48
CA ILE A 412 -4.80 6.45 -36.59
C ILE A 412 -4.44 5.77 -37.92
N ARG A 413 -3.88 6.55 -38.85
CA ARG A 413 -3.46 6.06 -40.17
C ARG A 413 -1.97 5.74 -40.21
N GLU A 414 -1.16 6.51 -39.51
CA GLU A 414 0.29 6.35 -39.43
C GLU A 414 0.71 5.87 -38.03
N TRP A 415 1.19 4.63 -37.97
CA TRP A 415 1.67 4.00 -36.74
C TRP A 415 3.17 4.18 -36.59
N ALA A 416 3.64 4.41 -35.37
CA ALA A 416 5.07 4.44 -35.11
C ALA A 416 5.66 3.02 -35.18
N ASP A 417 6.91 2.92 -35.61
CA ASP A 417 7.60 1.64 -35.71
C ASP A 417 7.64 0.86 -34.37
N PRO A 418 7.56 -0.48 -34.41
CA PRO A 418 7.64 -1.32 -33.22
C PRO A 418 8.95 -1.10 -32.44
N VAL A 419 8.85 -0.91 -31.13
CA VAL A 419 10.00 -0.65 -30.27
C VAL A 419 10.43 -1.91 -29.53
N VAL A 420 11.67 -2.34 -29.70
CA VAL A 420 12.22 -3.48 -28.96
C VAL A 420 12.83 -3.02 -27.63
N ARG A 421 12.36 -3.57 -26.50
CA ARG A 421 12.94 -3.34 -25.17
C ARG A 421 13.04 -4.66 -24.41
N ARG A 422 14.24 -4.95 -23.87
CA ARG A 422 14.52 -6.17 -23.08
C ARG A 422 14.07 -7.46 -23.80
N GLY A 423 14.35 -7.56 -25.10
CA GLY A 423 14.01 -8.74 -25.92
C GLY A 423 12.52 -8.91 -26.24
N ARG A 424 11.67 -7.91 -26.01
CA ARG A 424 10.26 -7.90 -26.41
C ARG A 424 9.98 -6.76 -27.38
N SER A 425 9.30 -7.07 -28.48
CA SER A 425 8.78 -6.08 -29.41
C SER A 425 7.45 -5.52 -28.88
N TYR A 426 7.31 -4.19 -28.88
CA TYR A 426 6.10 -3.49 -28.50
C TYR A 426 5.57 -2.77 -29.73
N ASP A 427 4.43 -3.23 -30.24
CA ASP A 427 3.71 -2.63 -31.34
C ASP A 427 2.35 -2.11 -30.83
N ASP A 428 2.12 -0.82 -31.06
CA ASP A 428 0.93 -0.12 -30.58
C ASP A 428 -0.33 -0.57 -31.33
N LYS A 429 -0.21 -1.00 -32.60
CA LYS A 429 -1.34 -1.46 -33.41
C LYS A 429 -1.88 -2.80 -32.90
N SER A 430 -1.00 -3.80 -32.80
CA SER A 430 -1.36 -5.11 -32.22
C SER A 430 -1.85 -5.01 -30.77
N PHE A 431 -1.34 -4.05 -29.99
CA PHE A 431 -1.84 -3.79 -28.65
C PHE A 431 -3.31 -3.34 -28.63
N ILE A 432 -3.69 -2.38 -29.50
CA ILE A 432 -5.08 -1.91 -29.58
C ILE A 432 -6.02 -3.00 -30.14
N GLU A 433 -5.58 -3.76 -31.14
CA GLU A 433 -6.35 -4.91 -31.67
C GLU A 433 -6.61 -5.96 -30.58
N SER A 434 -5.62 -6.23 -29.72
CA SER A 434 -5.78 -7.10 -28.56
C SER A 434 -6.82 -6.56 -27.56
N LEU A 435 -6.84 -5.25 -27.31
CA LEU A 435 -7.85 -4.62 -26.45
C LEU A 435 -9.25 -4.69 -27.07
N ARG A 436 -9.39 -4.54 -28.39
CA ARG A 436 -10.67 -4.69 -29.10
C ARG A 436 -11.23 -6.10 -28.96
N SER A 437 -10.39 -7.12 -29.18
CA SER A 437 -10.80 -8.52 -29.00
C SER A 437 -11.27 -8.78 -27.56
N GLN A 438 -10.54 -8.26 -26.56
CA GLN A 438 -10.94 -8.38 -25.16
C GLN A 438 -12.22 -7.62 -24.82
N PHE A 439 -12.43 -6.43 -25.39
CA PHE A 439 -13.65 -5.65 -25.18
C PHE A 439 -14.88 -6.33 -25.82
N LYS A 440 -14.73 -6.95 -27.00
CA LYS A 440 -15.81 -7.75 -27.62
C LYS A 440 -16.28 -8.89 -26.72
N GLN A 441 -15.35 -9.55 -26.01
CA GLN A 441 -15.67 -10.67 -25.13
C GLN A 441 -16.21 -10.25 -23.75
N LYS A 442 -15.62 -9.20 -23.15
CA LYS A 442 -15.89 -8.84 -21.74
C LYS A 442 -16.76 -7.60 -21.56
N ARG A 443 -17.05 -6.88 -22.64
CA ARG A 443 -17.74 -5.58 -22.68
C ARG A 443 -17.15 -4.50 -21.75
N THR A 444 -15.95 -4.70 -21.21
CA THR A 444 -15.29 -3.78 -20.27
C THR A 444 -13.77 -3.89 -20.39
N LEU A 445 -13.06 -2.81 -20.08
CA LEU A 445 -11.60 -2.79 -19.94
C LEU A 445 -11.23 -2.47 -18.49
N SER A 446 -10.19 -3.13 -17.96
CA SER A 446 -9.67 -2.80 -16.61
C SER A 446 -9.06 -1.40 -16.59
N ASP A 447 -9.03 -0.74 -15.43
CA ASP A 447 -8.49 0.63 -15.30
C ASP A 447 -7.05 0.77 -15.79
N ARG A 448 -6.24 -0.29 -15.62
CA ARG A 448 -4.87 -0.34 -16.16
C ARG A 448 -4.84 -0.40 -17.68
N GLN A 449 -5.79 -1.11 -18.30
CA GLN A 449 -5.92 -1.18 -19.75
C GLN A 449 -6.45 0.13 -20.32
N LYS A 450 -7.44 0.75 -19.66
CA LYS A 450 -7.93 2.09 -20.02
C LYS A 450 -6.81 3.13 -19.96
N ALA A 451 -6.06 3.18 -18.86
CA ALA A 451 -4.93 4.10 -18.73
C ALA A 451 -3.83 3.86 -19.79
N ALA A 452 -3.59 2.60 -20.15
CA ALA A 452 -2.65 2.26 -21.22
C ALA A 452 -3.18 2.67 -22.60
N LEU A 453 -4.47 2.44 -22.88
CA LEU A 453 -5.15 2.87 -24.11
C LEU A 453 -5.10 4.38 -24.27
N ILE A 454 -5.51 5.14 -23.25
CA ILE A 454 -5.46 6.61 -23.24
C ILE A 454 -4.05 7.10 -23.53
N LYS A 455 -3.04 6.50 -22.89
CA LYS A 455 -1.64 6.87 -23.10
C LYS A 455 -1.15 6.58 -24.53
N THR A 456 -1.59 5.47 -25.12
CA THR A 456 -1.28 5.14 -26.52
C THR A 456 -1.99 6.11 -27.46
N LEU A 457 -3.28 6.39 -27.27
CA LEU A 457 -4.03 7.38 -28.06
C LEU A 457 -3.42 8.79 -27.95
N THR A 458 -2.94 9.17 -26.77
CA THR A 458 -2.25 10.47 -26.56
C THR A 458 -1.01 10.61 -27.43
N LYS A 459 -0.30 9.50 -27.73
CA LYS A 459 0.87 9.51 -28.63
C LYS A 459 0.50 9.85 -30.08
N TYR A 460 -0.73 9.53 -30.48
CA TYR A 460 -1.27 9.76 -31.82
C TYR A 460 -2.35 10.85 -31.84
N ALA A 461 -2.43 11.68 -30.80
CA ALA A 461 -3.50 12.67 -30.61
C ALA A 461 -3.65 13.60 -31.82
N ASP A 462 -2.55 13.94 -32.51
CA ASP A 462 -2.55 14.79 -33.70
C ASP A 462 -3.32 14.19 -34.89
N GLN A 463 -3.47 12.86 -34.94
CA GLN A 463 -4.19 12.16 -36.01
C GLN A 463 -5.67 11.92 -35.67
N ILE A 464 -6.08 12.16 -34.42
CA ILE A 464 -7.38 11.75 -33.90
C ILE A 464 -8.28 13.00 -33.75
N PRO A 465 -9.35 13.14 -34.55
CA PRO A 465 -10.30 14.22 -34.38
C PRO A 465 -11.03 14.11 -33.04
N ASN A 466 -11.30 15.25 -32.39
CA ASN A 466 -12.08 15.37 -31.14
C ASN A 466 -11.52 14.56 -29.95
N PHE A 467 -10.23 14.21 -29.97
CA PHE A 467 -9.59 13.44 -28.89
C PHE A 467 -9.67 14.17 -27.53
N LYS A 468 -9.36 15.47 -27.50
CA LYS A 468 -9.41 16.28 -26.28
C LYS A 468 -10.83 16.39 -25.73
N GLU A 469 -11.80 16.72 -26.58
CA GLU A 469 -13.22 16.84 -26.21
C GLU A 469 -13.79 15.52 -25.67
N THR A 470 -13.43 14.39 -26.29
CA THR A 470 -13.87 13.07 -25.84
C THR A 470 -13.27 12.72 -24.47
N CYS A 471 -12.01 13.08 -24.22
CA CYS A 471 -11.38 12.88 -22.91
C CYS A 471 -12.01 13.77 -21.83
N GLU A 472 -12.29 15.04 -22.14
CA GLU A 472 -12.97 15.98 -21.25
C GLU A 472 -14.39 15.52 -20.90
N ARG A 473 -15.14 15.00 -21.89
CA ARG A 473 -16.49 14.44 -21.69
C ARG A 473 -16.53 13.33 -20.64
N PHE A 474 -15.46 12.54 -20.53
CA PHE A 474 -15.35 11.45 -19.56
C PHE A 474 -14.48 11.79 -18.34
N GLY A 475 -14.12 13.06 -18.14
CA GLY A 475 -13.33 13.49 -16.99
C GLY A 475 -11.87 13.01 -16.98
N ILE A 476 -11.32 12.64 -18.15
CA ILE A 476 -9.96 12.15 -18.32
C ILE A 476 -9.02 13.34 -18.56
N THR A 477 -8.14 13.60 -17.59
CA THR A 477 -7.08 14.61 -17.77
C THR A 477 -5.94 14.06 -18.62
N VAL A 478 -5.81 14.53 -19.87
CA VAL A 478 -4.72 14.13 -20.77
C VAL A 478 -3.68 15.25 -20.90
N GLN A 479 -2.43 14.94 -20.55
CA GLN A 479 -1.29 15.80 -20.88
C GLN A 479 -0.81 15.45 -22.29
N VAL A 480 -1.25 16.22 -23.29
CA VAL A 480 -0.81 16.03 -24.68
C VAL A 480 0.68 16.38 -24.77
N GLY A 481 1.51 15.36 -24.94
CA GLY A 481 2.95 15.50 -24.99
C GLY A 481 3.43 15.77 -26.42
N ASN A 482 4.24 16.84 -26.56
CA ASN A 482 4.99 17.28 -27.75
C ASN A 482 4.34 18.41 -28.56
N GLU A 483 4.24 19.61 -27.98
CA GLU A 483 4.10 20.82 -28.82
C GLU A 483 5.38 21.03 -29.65
N LYS A 484 5.23 21.15 -30.97
CA LYS A 484 6.29 21.58 -31.89
C LYS A 484 6.64 23.04 -31.61
N THR A 485 7.93 23.36 -31.56
CA THR A 485 8.38 24.71 -31.16
C THR A 485 8.84 25.56 -32.34
N GLY A 486 8.92 24.99 -33.54
CA GLY A 486 9.47 25.62 -34.75
C GLY A 486 11.00 25.74 -34.75
N VAL A 487 11.69 25.40 -33.65
CA VAL A 487 13.13 25.61 -33.49
C VAL A 487 13.91 24.35 -33.90
N SER A 488 14.86 24.53 -34.81
CA SER A 488 15.75 23.47 -35.26
C SER A 488 16.70 23.02 -34.15
N CYS A 489 16.95 21.71 -34.05
CA CYS A 489 17.85 21.12 -33.08
C CYS A 489 19.29 21.56 -33.38
N PRO A 490 19.99 22.21 -32.44
CA PRO A 490 21.34 22.73 -32.68
C PRO A 490 22.39 21.62 -32.82
N GLU A 491 22.14 20.42 -32.28
CA GLU A 491 23.09 19.30 -32.34
C GLU A 491 23.05 18.58 -33.69
N CYS A 492 21.84 18.24 -34.19
CA CYS A 492 21.72 17.45 -35.41
C CYS A 492 21.27 18.22 -36.65
N LYS A 493 20.80 19.47 -36.50
CA LYS A 493 20.30 20.38 -37.55
C LYS A 493 19.19 19.85 -38.48
N GLU A 494 18.83 18.58 -38.34
CA GLU A 494 17.81 17.87 -39.14
C GLU A 494 16.53 17.61 -38.33
N GLY A 495 16.59 17.71 -36.99
CA GLY A 495 15.44 17.52 -36.11
C GLY A 495 14.93 18.84 -35.55
N GLU A 496 13.72 18.84 -35.01
CA GLU A 496 13.09 20.01 -34.36
C GLU A 496 13.02 19.79 -32.85
N LEU A 497 13.03 20.85 -32.04
CA LEU A 497 12.82 20.75 -30.60
C LEU A 497 11.33 20.59 -30.27
N LEU A 498 11.01 19.56 -29.48
CA LEU A 498 9.66 19.28 -29.00
C LEU A 498 9.56 19.61 -27.50
N ARG A 499 8.50 20.32 -27.11
CA ARG A 499 8.20 20.61 -25.69
C ARG A 499 7.69 19.37 -24.98
N ARG A 500 8.32 19.01 -23.86
CA ARG A 500 8.06 17.78 -23.08
C ARG A 500 7.99 18.09 -21.59
N HIS A 501 7.29 17.25 -20.84
CA HIS A 501 7.23 17.33 -19.37
C HIS A 501 7.91 16.13 -18.71
N SER A 502 8.60 16.35 -17.60
CA SER A 502 9.24 15.29 -16.83
C SER A 502 8.21 14.41 -16.10
N ARG A 503 8.47 13.10 -16.07
CA ARG A 503 7.60 12.11 -15.40
C ARG A 503 7.52 12.25 -13.88
N ARG A 504 8.44 12.99 -13.24
CA ARG A 504 8.59 13.07 -11.76
C ARG A 504 8.38 14.46 -11.19
N GLY A 505 7.73 15.33 -11.94
CA GLY A 505 7.47 16.71 -11.56
C GLY A 505 7.22 17.46 -12.84
N ASN A 506 6.16 18.24 -12.90
CA ASN A 506 5.58 18.85 -14.10
C ASN A 506 6.50 19.87 -14.83
N ARG A 507 7.82 19.78 -14.66
CA ARG A 507 8.85 20.63 -15.27
C ARG A 507 8.94 20.37 -16.77
N GLU A 508 8.90 21.46 -17.52
CA GLU A 508 9.07 21.50 -18.96
C GLU A 508 10.54 21.35 -19.36
N PHE A 509 10.79 20.63 -20.44
CA PHE A 509 12.07 20.52 -21.11
C PHE A 509 11.84 20.32 -22.62
N PHE A 510 12.85 20.61 -23.43
CA PHE A 510 12.79 20.48 -24.88
C PHE A 510 13.76 19.39 -25.33
N GLY A 511 13.28 18.45 -26.15
CA GLY A 511 14.08 17.35 -26.67
C GLY A 511 13.96 17.24 -28.19
N CYS A 512 15.02 16.79 -28.85
CA CYS A 512 15.03 16.62 -30.30
C CYS A 512 13.97 15.59 -30.77
N SER A 513 13.26 15.92 -31.85
CA SER A 513 12.28 15.06 -32.53
C SER A 513 12.88 13.75 -33.06
N ARG A 514 14.20 13.72 -33.31
CA ARG A 514 14.93 12.55 -33.80
C ARG A 514 15.48 11.63 -32.71
N TYR A 515 15.06 11.79 -31.46
CA TYR A 515 15.40 10.82 -30.41
C TYR A 515 14.89 9.42 -30.79
N PRO A 516 15.68 8.33 -30.68
CA PRO A 516 16.95 8.21 -29.95
C PRO A 516 18.22 8.49 -30.76
N LYS A 517 18.10 8.79 -32.07
CA LYS A 517 19.25 9.07 -32.95
C LYS A 517 19.97 10.36 -32.56
N CYS A 518 19.23 11.36 -32.06
CA CYS A 518 19.78 12.58 -31.46
C CYS A 518 19.29 12.69 -30.01
N LYS A 519 20.20 12.87 -29.05
CA LYS A 519 19.91 12.88 -27.61
C LYS A 519 19.90 14.29 -27.01
N TYR A 520 19.93 15.33 -27.84
CA TYR A 520 19.86 16.72 -27.42
C TYR A 520 18.65 17.00 -26.51
N LEU A 521 18.92 17.63 -25.37
CA LEU A 521 17.95 18.02 -24.36
C LEU A 521 18.35 19.39 -23.80
N THR A 522 17.39 20.30 -23.68
CA THR A 522 17.57 21.62 -23.06
C THR A 522 16.36 21.96 -22.20
N ASN A 523 16.55 22.78 -21.17
CA ASN A 523 15.44 23.27 -20.35
C ASN A 523 14.86 24.60 -20.86
N THR A 524 15.53 25.25 -21.82
CA THR A 524 15.13 26.52 -22.45
C THR A 524 15.23 26.42 -23.97
N LEU A 525 14.32 27.07 -24.69
CA LEU A 525 14.40 27.18 -26.16
C LEU A 525 15.61 28.06 -26.53
N PRO A 526 16.50 27.60 -27.42
CA PRO A 526 17.54 28.45 -27.99
C PRO A 526 16.90 29.55 -28.85
N ASP A 527 17.35 30.80 -28.71
CA ASP A 527 16.90 31.90 -29.56
C ASP A 527 17.18 31.57 -31.04
N ALA A 528 16.19 31.71 -31.90
CA ALA A 528 16.28 31.42 -33.34
C ALA A 528 17.10 32.46 -34.13
N SER A 529 17.83 33.35 -33.45
CA SER A 529 18.58 34.47 -34.03
C SER A 529 20.06 34.45 -33.61
N LYS A 530 20.81 33.46 -34.10
CA LYS A 530 22.25 33.60 -34.37
C LYS A 530 22.65 32.80 -35.61
#